data_AF-A0A926CBT5-F1
#
_entry.id   AF-A0A926CBT5-F1
#
_cell.length_a   1.000
_cell.length_b   1.000
_cell.length_c   1.000
_cell.angle_alpha   90.00
_cell.angle_beta   90.00
_cell.angle_gamma   90.00
#
_symmetry.space_group_name_H-M   'P 1'
#
loop_
_entity.id
_entity.type
_entity.pdbx_description
1 polymer ?
#
loop_
_entity_poly.entity_id
_entity_poly.type
_entity_poly.pdbx_seq_one_letter_code
_entity_poly.pdbx_strand_id
1 'polypeptide(L)'
;MRSADGKTNLASDIDYSLKNDDDILPDLAVGLISVDTLAQAQTVVDKIVAYEKNPPFAPAFYRNVSIASFFQCCRTDIPNPNGATNKGTDMRWIIETSELVRQELVDRGYTAQRIYDTNTDYAEGAVTDTTPRKYYDGTALPAALAPGTFTWNGSTTDVVNAINAGRFLVLHRDHGGTSGWGDPAFSTGNLGSLTNASNLPVIFSVNCASGQFDADPTESFVEQVLRQAGGGAVGVLGDTRNSPTIQNNALTRGFFDAVWPDTLPSYGGGGSIRRLGDILNYGKAYMVSEYGISNEKVKLEMAIWTTYGDPTMEMWTNDPYRIRSLFATAVVKQKLPNQWIVSYAQDDAVITALQDGLPIGRATVKNGEAVIDFLNAPVADLPIELSASAPDAVATPLFQGAKIYMPVTVQ
;
A
#
# COMPACT_ATOMS: atom_id res chain seq x y z
N MET A 1 12.39 -14.62 7.52
CA MET A 1 12.09 -16.05 7.38
C MET A 1 12.61 -16.52 6.02
N ARG A 2 13.17 -17.73 5.92
CA ARG A 2 13.81 -18.28 4.70
C ARG A 2 12.85 -19.26 4.03
N SER A 3 12.86 -19.36 2.70
CA SER A 3 12.07 -20.35 1.97
C SER A 3 12.32 -21.77 2.50
N ALA A 4 11.24 -22.57 2.59
CA ALA A 4 11.31 -23.93 3.11
C ALA A 4 12.11 -24.89 2.19
N ASP A 5 12.38 -24.49 0.96
CA ASP A 5 13.01 -25.33 -0.06
C ASP A 5 14.54 -25.49 0.10
N GLY A 6 15.18 -24.72 0.98
CA GLY A 6 16.61 -24.79 1.29
C GLY A 6 17.55 -24.61 0.08
N LYS A 7 17.01 -24.17 -1.07
CA LYS A 7 17.73 -24.15 -2.36
C LYS A 7 18.07 -22.74 -2.85
N THR A 8 17.55 -21.71 -2.19
CA THR A 8 18.01 -20.33 -2.36
C THR A 8 17.99 -19.60 -1.01
N ASN A 9 19.01 -18.77 -0.71
CA ASN A 9 18.99 -17.86 0.44
C ASN A 9 18.05 -16.67 0.14
N LEU A 10 16.77 -16.97 -0.12
CA LEU A 10 15.74 -16.01 -0.43
C LEU A 10 14.87 -15.80 0.81
N ALA A 11 14.88 -14.57 1.35
CA ALA A 11 13.92 -14.19 2.36
C ALA A 11 12.58 -13.88 1.71
N SER A 12 11.55 -14.59 2.16
CA SER A 12 10.20 -14.56 1.62
C SER A 12 9.21 -14.94 2.71
N ASP A 13 8.03 -14.32 2.68
CA ASP A 13 6.89 -14.70 3.51
C ASP A 13 5.78 -15.38 2.69
N ILE A 14 6.02 -15.66 1.40
CA ILE A 14 5.01 -16.25 0.49
C ILE A 14 4.51 -17.60 0.99
N ASP A 15 5.38 -18.43 1.55
CA ASP A 15 5.05 -19.78 2.02
C ASP A 15 4.02 -19.75 3.17
N TYR A 16 3.92 -18.64 3.92
CA TYR A 16 2.89 -18.46 4.96
C TYR A 16 1.53 -18.03 4.41
N SER A 17 1.50 -17.60 3.15
CA SER A 17 0.29 -17.14 2.48
C SER A 17 -0.43 -18.24 1.69
N LEU A 18 0.25 -19.37 1.44
CA LEU A 18 -0.29 -20.49 0.66
C LEU A 18 -0.98 -21.49 1.61
N LYS A 19 -2.22 -21.85 1.29
CA LYS A 19 -3.02 -22.84 2.04
C LYS A 19 -2.68 -24.26 1.61
N ASN A 20 -2.30 -24.46 0.35
CA ASN A 20 -1.83 -25.70 -0.24
C ASN A 20 -0.73 -25.41 -1.28
N ASP A 21 -0.01 -26.44 -1.72
CA ASP A 21 1.06 -26.32 -2.72
C ASP A 21 0.55 -26.46 -4.16
N ASP A 22 -0.75 -26.21 -4.40
CA ASP A 22 -1.37 -26.44 -5.72
C ASP A 22 -1.00 -25.32 -6.72
N ASP A 23 -0.75 -24.09 -6.23
CA ASP A 23 -0.19 -22.98 -6.98
C ASP A 23 0.65 -22.04 -6.10
N ILE A 24 1.14 -20.93 -6.67
CA ILE A 24 1.98 -19.94 -5.97
C ILE A 24 1.23 -18.62 -5.71
N LEU A 25 -0.09 -18.58 -5.93
CA LEU A 25 -0.92 -17.41 -5.65
C LEU A 25 -1.27 -17.39 -4.15
N PRO A 26 -1.06 -16.26 -3.46
CA PRO A 26 -1.42 -16.13 -2.05
C PRO A 26 -2.91 -16.40 -1.80
N ASP A 27 -3.23 -17.33 -0.90
CA ASP A 27 -4.58 -17.52 -0.33
C ASP A 27 -4.89 -16.51 0.78
N LEU A 28 -3.83 -16.02 1.43
CA LEU A 28 -3.91 -15.09 2.56
C LEU A 28 -3.08 -13.83 2.29
N ALA A 29 -3.55 -12.71 2.80
CA ALA A 29 -2.74 -11.51 2.93
C ALA A 29 -1.77 -11.68 4.11
N VAL A 30 -0.47 -11.50 3.86
CA VAL A 30 0.59 -11.56 4.88
C VAL A 30 1.27 -10.21 4.98
N GLY A 31 1.57 -9.78 6.21
CA GLY A 31 2.34 -8.58 6.48
C GLY A 31 3.33 -8.78 7.62
N LEU A 32 4.36 -7.95 7.61
CA LEU A 32 5.54 -8.07 8.44
C LEU A 32 5.77 -6.79 9.24
N ILE A 33 5.61 -6.88 10.56
CA ILE A 33 6.13 -5.87 11.50
C ILE A 33 7.50 -6.38 11.99
N SER A 34 8.54 -6.12 11.18
CA SER A 34 9.91 -6.48 11.54
C SER A 34 10.43 -5.48 12.57
N VAL A 35 10.80 -5.94 13.76
CA VAL A 35 11.29 -5.14 14.89
C VAL A 35 12.23 -5.97 15.78
N ASP A 36 13.23 -5.32 16.38
CA ASP A 36 14.23 -5.93 17.27
C ASP A 36 13.98 -5.58 18.75
N THR A 37 13.17 -4.56 19.02
CA THR A 37 12.88 -4.07 20.36
C THR A 37 11.40 -3.79 20.59
N LEU A 38 10.97 -3.84 21.86
CA LEU A 38 9.62 -3.45 22.24
C LEU A 38 9.29 -1.99 21.88
N ALA A 39 10.28 -1.09 21.95
CA ALA A 39 10.08 0.32 21.58
C ALA A 39 9.80 0.50 20.09
N GLN A 40 10.49 -0.25 19.22
CA GLN A 40 10.18 -0.30 17.79
C GLN A 40 8.80 -0.90 17.54
N ALA A 41 8.45 -2.01 18.21
CA ALA A 41 7.13 -2.63 18.11
C ALA A 41 6.01 -1.64 18.46
N GLN A 42 6.15 -0.96 19.61
CA GLN A 42 5.20 0.05 20.06
C GLN A 42 5.08 1.20 19.06
N THR A 43 6.21 1.67 18.51
CA THR A 43 6.21 2.75 17.51
C THR A 43 5.39 2.38 16.27
N VAL A 44 5.57 1.18 15.73
CA VAL A 44 4.85 0.74 14.52
C VAL A 44 3.37 0.54 14.83
N VAL A 45 3.04 -0.13 15.94
CA VAL A 45 1.65 -0.38 16.36
C VAL A 45 0.90 0.92 16.63
N ASP A 46 1.52 1.88 17.33
CA ASP A 46 0.90 3.18 17.62
C ASP A 46 0.59 3.96 16.35
N LYS A 47 1.47 3.92 15.34
CA LYS A 47 1.22 4.54 14.03
C LYS A 47 -0.01 3.94 13.36
N ILE A 48 -0.10 2.61 13.29
CA ILE A 48 -1.21 1.89 12.64
C ILE A 48 -2.53 2.22 13.37
N VAL A 49 -2.55 2.07 14.70
CA VAL A 49 -3.74 2.35 15.52
C VAL A 49 -4.16 3.82 15.39
N ALA A 50 -3.21 4.76 15.39
CA ALA A 50 -3.50 6.18 15.19
C ALA A 50 -4.06 6.46 13.79
N TYR A 51 -3.49 5.86 12.74
CA TYR A 51 -3.94 6.03 11.36
C TYR A 51 -5.37 5.55 11.14
N GLU A 52 -5.76 4.44 11.78
CA GLU A 52 -7.13 3.89 11.65
C GLU A 52 -8.15 4.60 12.55
N LYS A 53 -7.79 4.89 13.81
CA LYS A 53 -8.74 5.45 14.80
C LYS A 53 -8.80 6.98 14.80
N ASN A 54 -7.68 7.62 14.50
CA ASN A 54 -7.50 9.07 14.55
C ASN A 54 -6.79 9.59 13.29
N PRO A 55 -7.28 9.26 12.08
CA PRO A 55 -6.68 9.77 10.86
C PRO A 55 -6.71 11.31 10.83
N PRO A 56 -5.73 11.95 10.17
CA PRO A 56 -5.72 13.40 10.03
C PRO A 56 -6.95 13.88 9.26
N PHE A 57 -7.76 14.78 9.81
CA PHE A 57 -8.84 15.42 9.04
C PHE A 57 -8.29 16.58 8.22
N ALA A 58 -7.38 16.26 7.29
CA ALA A 58 -6.64 17.21 6.47
C ALA A 58 -6.87 16.90 4.98
N PRO A 59 -7.84 17.57 4.30
CA PRO A 59 -8.17 17.24 2.92
C PRO A 59 -6.99 17.28 1.93
N ALA A 60 -6.05 18.18 2.16
CA ALA A 60 -4.83 18.25 1.36
C ALA A 60 -3.99 16.96 1.42
N PHE A 61 -3.94 16.29 2.57
CA PHE A 61 -3.20 15.04 2.74
C PHE A 61 -3.72 13.93 1.82
N TYR A 62 -5.05 13.75 1.75
CA TYR A 62 -5.69 12.73 0.92
C TYR A 62 -5.84 13.13 -0.55
N ARG A 63 -5.54 14.37 -0.90
CA ARG A 63 -5.52 14.82 -2.31
C ARG A 63 -4.14 14.80 -2.93
N ASN A 64 -3.07 14.76 -2.12
CA ASN A 64 -1.70 14.88 -2.62
C ASN A 64 -0.98 13.52 -2.64
N VAL A 65 -0.41 13.16 -3.80
CA VAL A 65 0.45 11.99 -4.02
C VAL A 65 1.80 12.46 -4.53
N SER A 66 2.88 11.77 -4.15
CA SER A 66 4.19 11.95 -4.79
C SER A 66 4.55 10.72 -5.59
N ILE A 67 5.10 10.94 -6.79
CA ILE A 67 5.72 9.90 -7.60
C ILE A 67 7.17 10.30 -7.82
N ALA A 68 8.09 9.53 -7.23
CA ALA A 68 9.53 9.65 -7.39
C ALA A 68 10.00 8.61 -8.41
N SER A 69 10.61 9.04 -9.51
CA SER A 69 10.93 8.14 -10.62
C SER A 69 12.06 8.65 -11.50
N PHE A 70 12.70 7.71 -12.17
CA PHE A 70 13.92 7.97 -12.92
C PHE A 70 13.75 7.77 -14.42
N PHE A 71 14.21 8.74 -15.21
CA PHE A 71 14.37 8.56 -16.65
C PHE A 71 15.74 7.93 -16.92
N GLN A 72 15.76 6.60 -17.07
CA GLN A 72 16.99 5.87 -17.35
C GLN A 72 17.33 5.91 -18.84
N CYS A 73 18.16 6.88 -19.22
CA CYS A 73 18.53 7.04 -20.62
C CYS A 73 19.56 6.01 -21.10
N CYS A 74 19.56 5.78 -22.42
CA CYS A 74 20.79 5.63 -23.19
C CYS A 74 21.57 4.32 -22.97
N ARG A 75 20.98 3.33 -22.31
CA ARG A 75 21.45 1.94 -22.23
C ARG A 75 21.59 1.33 -23.63
N THR A 76 22.68 0.66 -23.97
CA THR A 76 22.89 -0.03 -25.27
C THR A 76 22.79 -1.55 -25.19
N ASP A 77 22.88 -2.11 -23.99
CA ASP A 77 22.65 -3.53 -23.70
C ASP A 77 21.17 -3.93 -23.71
N ILE A 78 20.27 -2.94 -23.65
CA ILE A 78 18.83 -3.16 -23.80
C ILE A 78 18.47 -2.88 -25.27
N PRO A 79 17.89 -3.87 -25.99
CA PRO A 79 17.44 -3.66 -27.35
C PRO A 79 16.47 -2.49 -27.44
N ASN A 80 16.62 -1.64 -28.46
CA ASN A 80 15.64 -0.61 -28.76
C ASN A 80 14.63 -1.17 -29.77
N PRO A 81 13.35 -1.28 -29.41
CA PRO A 81 12.35 -1.93 -30.25
C PRO A 81 12.07 -1.14 -31.54
N ASN A 82 12.48 0.13 -31.60
CA ASN A 82 12.16 1.04 -32.70
C ASN A 82 13.31 1.27 -33.69
N GLY A 83 14.46 0.63 -33.49
CA GLY A 83 15.66 0.87 -34.31
C GLY A 83 16.18 2.33 -34.26
N ALA A 84 15.63 3.16 -33.36
CA ALA A 84 16.09 4.53 -33.11
C ALA A 84 17.34 4.52 -32.24
N THR A 85 18.02 5.68 -32.12
CA THR A 85 19.10 5.82 -31.15
C THR A 85 18.53 5.74 -29.73
N ASN A 86 19.23 5.08 -28.80
CA ASN A 86 18.82 4.98 -27.39
C ASN A 86 18.91 6.32 -26.64
N LYS A 87 19.43 7.36 -27.31
CA LYS A 87 19.53 8.74 -26.84
C LYS A 87 18.14 9.33 -26.60
N GLY A 88 17.97 9.98 -25.47
CA GLY A 88 16.71 10.62 -25.07
C GLY A 88 15.51 9.68 -24.98
N THR A 89 15.73 8.38 -24.81
CA THR A 89 14.70 7.34 -24.67
C THR A 89 14.83 6.70 -23.29
N ASP A 90 13.71 6.54 -22.57
CA ASP A 90 13.68 5.78 -21.31
C ASP A 90 13.85 4.31 -21.64
N MET A 91 15.01 3.75 -21.31
CA MET A 91 15.37 2.39 -21.69
C MET A 91 14.84 1.33 -20.72
N ARG A 92 14.02 1.71 -19.72
CA ARG A 92 13.53 0.82 -18.65
C ARG A 92 12.03 0.93 -18.37
N TRP A 93 11.27 1.65 -19.19
CA TRP A 93 9.81 1.82 -19.07
C TRP A 93 9.36 2.38 -17.71
N ILE A 94 10.28 2.99 -16.96
CA ILE A 94 10.06 3.48 -15.59
C ILE A 94 9.12 4.68 -15.65
N ILE A 95 9.43 5.65 -16.51
CA ILE A 95 8.64 6.86 -16.68
C ILE A 95 7.31 6.56 -17.37
N GLU A 96 7.27 5.58 -18.26
CA GLU A 96 6.03 5.12 -18.89
C GLU A 96 5.03 4.62 -17.84
N THR A 97 5.45 3.69 -16.99
CA THR A 97 4.61 3.14 -15.92
C THR A 97 4.21 4.24 -14.92
N SER A 98 5.16 5.10 -14.56
CA SER A 98 4.94 6.17 -13.59
C SER A 98 3.96 7.23 -14.10
N GLU A 99 4.03 7.59 -15.38
CA GLU A 99 3.08 8.54 -15.99
C GLU A 99 1.70 7.92 -16.21
N LEU A 100 1.60 6.62 -16.52
CA LEU A 100 0.31 5.93 -16.59
C LEU A 100 -0.44 6.06 -15.27
N VAL A 101 0.18 5.67 -14.16
CA VAL A 101 -0.48 5.71 -12.85
C VAL A 101 -0.65 7.14 -12.32
N ARG A 102 0.23 8.07 -12.71
CA ARG A 102 0.05 9.50 -12.43
C ARG A 102 -1.17 10.07 -13.13
N GLN A 103 -1.36 9.71 -14.40
CA GLN A 103 -2.47 10.23 -15.20
C GLN A 103 -3.80 9.76 -14.62
N GLU A 104 -3.88 8.48 -14.24
CA GLU A 104 -5.04 7.91 -13.54
C GLU A 104 -5.41 8.71 -12.28
N LEU A 105 -4.42 9.03 -11.45
CA LEU A 105 -4.63 9.86 -10.26
C LEU A 105 -5.14 11.26 -10.60
N VAL A 106 -4.57 11.90 -11.63
CA VAL A 106 -5.00 13.25 -12.04
C VAL A 106 -6.43 13.23 -12.56
N ASP A 107 -6.80 12.22 -13.35
CA ASP A 107 -8.15 12.08 -13.91
C ASP A 107 -9.20 11.88 -12.82
N ARG A 108 -8.80 11.35 -11.66
CA ARG A 108 -9.62 11.24 -10.44
C ARG A 108 -9.57 12.45 -9.51
N GLY A 109 -8.88 13.52 -9.91
CA GLY A 109 -8.81 14.78 -9.18
C GLY A 109 -7.77 14.82 -8.05
N TYR A 110 -6.80 13.91 -8.03
CA TYR A 110 -5.65 14.01 -7.13
C TYR A 110 -4.58 14.95 -7.69
N THR A 111 -3.83 15.58 -6.81
CA THR A 111 -2.57 16.26 -7.12
C THR A 111 -1.43 15.25 -7.06
N ALA A 112 -1.06 14.70 -8.21
CA ALA A 112 0.07 13.78 -8.33
C ALA A 112 1.35 14.52 -8.76
N GLN A 113 2.20 14.85 -7.78
CA GLN A 113 3.48 15.54 -8.02
C GLN A 113 4.49 14.58 -8.64
N ARG A 114 5.16 15.06 -9.70
CA ARG A 114 6.36 14.43 -10.25
C ARG A 114 7.59 14.87 -9.46
N ILE A 115 8.38 13.94 -8.97
CA ILE A 115 9.72 14.16 -8.43
C ILE A 115 10.65 13.31 -9.27
N TYR A 116 10.88 13.75 -10.52
CA TYR A 116 11.62 12.96 -11.49
C TYR A 116 12.98 13.56 -11.77
N ASP A 117 13.96 12.69 -11.95
CA ASP A 117 15.31 13.04 -12.36
C ASP A 117 15.79 12.16 -13.52
N THR A 118 16.97 12.49 -14.02
CA THR A 118 17.61 11.77 -15.11
C THR A 118 19.12 11.92 -15.00
N ASN A 119 19.83 10.86 -15.36
CA ASN A 119 21.28 10.84 -15.46
C ASN A 119 21.68 9.85 -16.57
N THR A 120 22.97 9.66 -16.78
CA THR A 120 23.51 8.71 -17.78
C THR A 120 24.40 7.64 -17.15
N ASP A 121 24.25 7.39 -15.85
CA ASP A 121 25.11 6.48 -15.10
C ASP A 121 25.02 5.03 -15.61
N TYR A 122 23.92 4.72 -16.28
CA TYR A 122 23.64 3.43 -16.88
C TYR A 122 23.91 3.35 -18.39
N ALA A 123 24.44 4.40 -19.02
CA ALA A 123 24.79 4.38 -20.43
C ALA A 123 26.13 3.68 -20.68
N GLU A 124 26.26 2.89 -21.76
CA GLU A 124 27.57 2.34 -22.13
C GLU A 124 28.33 3.36 -22.99
N GLY A 125 29.33 4.00 -22.39
CA GLY A 125 30.16 5.00 -23.05
C GLY A 125 29.58 6.41 -23.03
N ALA A 126 30.27 7.32 -23.72
CA ALA A 126 29.92 8.74 -23.67
C ALA A 126 28.60 9.04 -24.38
N VAL A 127 27.65 9.61 -23.65
CA VAL A 127 26.37 10.08 -24.20
C VAL A 127 26.50 11.54 -24.61
N THR A 128 26.26 11.80 -25.89
CA THR A 128 26.31 13.15 -26.47
C THR A 128 24.99 13.90 -26.42
N ASP A 129 23.88 13.20 -26.14
CA ASP A 129 22.56 13.78 -25.98
C ASP A 129 21.80 13.05 -24.86
N THR A 130 21.63 13.72 -23.74
CA THR A 130 21.01 13.21 -22.51
C THR A 130 19.56 13.64 -22.36
N THR A 131 19.02 14.38 -23.34
CA THR A 131 17.73 15.07 -23.19
C THR A 131 16.56 14.09 -23.27
N PRO A 132 15.72 13.94 -22.22
CA PRO A 132 14.55 13.06 -22.25
C PRO A 132 13.52 13.47 -23.31
N ARG A 133 13.06 12.52 -24.13
CA ARG A 133 12.09 12.79 -25.21
C ARG A 133 11.08 11.68 -25.47
N LYS A 134 11.42 10.43 -25.19
CA LYS A 134 10.58 9.28 -25.56
C LYS A 134 10.48 8.25 -24.45
N TYR A 135 9.34 7.59 -24.40
CA TYR A 135 9.18 6.31 -23.71
C TYR A 135 9.94 5.20 -24.46
N TYR A 136 10.08 4.04 -23.83
CA TYR A 136 10.81 2.91 -24.40
C TYR A 136 10.28 2.48 -25.77
N ASP A 137 8.95 2.44 -25.89
CA ASP A 137 8.23 2.09 -27.12
C ASP A 137 8.36 3.17 -28.22
N GLY A 138 9.10 4.25 -27.97
CA GLY A 138 9.42 5.29 -28.94
C GLY A 138 8.35 6.37 -29.07
N THR A 139 7.23 6.22 -28.36
CA THR A 139 6.23 7.28 -28.24
C THR A 139 6.84 8.49 -27.53
N ALA A 140 6.42 9.69 -27.94
CA ALA A 140 6.94 10.92 -27.36
C ALA A 140 6.45 11.08 -25.92
N LEU A 141 7.31 11.58 -25.04
CA LEU A 141 6.89 12.02 -23.71
C LEU A 141 5.80 13.11 -23.84
N PRO A 142 4.86 13.19 -22.89
CA PRO A 142 3.83 14.22 -22.89
C PRO A 142 4.46 15.62 -22.87
N ALA A 143 3.75 16.61 -23.40
CA ALA A 143 4.25 17.99 -23.48
C ALA A 143 4.70 18.55 -22.12
N ALA A 144 4.04 18.13 -21.03
CA ALA A 144 4.40 18.51 -19.67
C ALA A 144 5.76 17.97 -19.20
N LEU A 145 6.35 17.02 -19.91
CA LEU A 145 7.69 16.44 -19.69
C LEU A 145 8.69 16.82 -20.79
N ALA A 146 8.29 17.69 -21.73
CA ALA A 146 9.12 18.06 -22.86
C ALA A 146 10.37 18.85 -22.43
N PRO A 147 11.47 18.77 -23.21
CA PRO A 147 12.68 19.54 -22.95
C PRO A 147 12.39 21.04 -22.84
N GLY A 148 12.95 21.69 -21.81
CA GLY A 148 12.73 23.11 -21.53
C GLY A 148 11.39 23.43 -20.85
N THR A 149 10.50 22.45 -20.66
CA THR A 149 9.24 22.59 -19.90
C THR A 149 9.37 21.97 -18.52
N PHE A 150 9.88 20.74 -18.45
CA PHE A 150 10.10 20.02 -17.19
C PHE A 150 11.58 19.98 -16.84
N THR A 151 11.88 20.28 -15.58
CA THR A 151 13.24 20.16 -15.05
C THR A 151 13.40 18.77 -14.44
N TRP A 152 14.24 17.95 -15.05
CA TRP A 152 14.55 16.59 -14.61
C TRP A 152 15.60 16.61 -13.50
N ASN A 153 15.27 17.21 -12.36
CA ASN A 153 16.18 17.44 -11.24
C ASN A 153 15.56 17.11 -9.88
N GLY A 154 14.60 16.17 -9.85
CA GLY A 154 14.09 15.63 -8.60
C GLY A 154 15.25 15.27 -7.66
N SER A 155 15.12 15.63 -6.39
CA SER A 155 16.21 15.48 -5.43
C SER A 155 15.73 14.87 -4.12
N THR A 156 16.68 14.42 -3.29
CA THR A 156 16.41 14.02 -1.90
C THR A 156 15.63 15.09 -1.13
N THR A 157 15.95 16.37 -1.38
CA THR A 157 15.26 17.49 -0.72
C THR A 157 13.81 17.58 -1.15
N ASP A 158 13.51 17.35 -2.43
CA ASP A 158 12.13 17.35 -2.94
C ASP A 158 11.33 16.18 -2.35
N VAL A 159 11.92 14.99 -2.23
CA VAL A 159 11.31 13.83 -1.58
C VAL A 159 10.98 14.13 -0.12
N VAL A 160 11.97 14.60 0.66
CA VAL A 160 11.79 14.95 2.08
C VAL A 160 10.72 16.03 2.25
N ASN A 161 10.77 17.09 1.45
CA ASN A 161 9.79 18.18 1.49
C ASN A 161 8.39 17.68 1.15
N ALA A 162 8.25 16.80 0.16
CA ALA A 162 6.95 16.27 -0.22
C ALA A 162 6.34 15.38 0.86
N ILE A 163 7.13 14.49 1.48
CA ILE A 163 6.68 13.66 2.61
C ILE A 163 6.27 14.55 3.79
N ASN A 164 7.09 15.54 4.14
CA ASN A 164 6.80 16.47 5.25
C ASN A 164 5.58 17.36 5.00
N ALA A 165 5.32 17.73 3.74
CA ALA A 165 4.11 18.46 3.35
C ALA A 165 2.82 17.61 3.45
N GLY A 166 2.95 16.30 3.67
CA GLY A 166 1.83 15.36 3.79
C GLY A 166 1.42 14.78 2.44
N ARG A 167 1.53 13.46 2.32
CA ARG A 167 1.03 12.65 1.20
C ARG A 167 0.38 11.40 1.75
N PHE A 168 -0.83 11.07 1.31
CA PHE A 168 -1.42 9.80 1.70
C PHE A 168 -0.73 8.61 1.01
N LEU A 169 -0.18 8.84 -0.19
CA LEU A 169 0.58 7.87 -0.96
C LEU A 169 1.89 8.47 -1.50
N VAL A 170 2.97 7.69 -1.40
CA VAL A 170 4.23 7.94 -2.11
C VAL A 170 4.59 6.72 -2.92
N LEU A 171 4.70 6.87 -4.23
CA LEU A 171 5.27 5.86 -5.12
C LEU A 171 6.72 6.21 -5.38
N HIS A 172 7.62 5.27 -5.15
CA HIS A 172 8.94 5.29 -5.73
C HIS A 172 9.03 4.19 -6.77
N ARG A 173 9.34 4.55 -8.01
CA ARG A 173 9.63 3.61 -9.08
C ARG A 173 10.97 3.96 -9.69
N ASP A 174 12.01 3.22 -9.30
CA ASP A 174 13.34 3.24 -9.91
C ASP A 174 14.18 2.04 -9.35
N HIS A 175 15.50 2.13 -9.32
CA HIS A 175 16.45 1.33 -8.58
C HIS A 175 16.37 1.59 -7.08
N GLY A 176 16.94 0.65 -6.34
CA GLY A 176 17.06 0.75 -4.91
C GLY A 176 18.12 -0.23 -4.43
N GLY A 177 18.36 -0.15 -3.13
CA GLY A 177 19.06 -1.18 -2.39
C GLY A 177 18.66 -1.14 -0.94
N THR A 178 19.33 -1.97 -0.13
CA THR A 178 19.05 -2.11 1.31
C THR A 178 19.07 -0.77 2.06
N SER A 179 19.81 0.24 1.59
CA SER A 179 19.89 1.56 2.22
C SER A 179 18.91 2.61 1.70
N GLY A 180 18.16 2.34 0.63
CA GLY A 180 17.13 3.25 0.11
C GLY A 180 16.99 3.29 -1.41
N TRP A 181 16.49 4.43 -1.88
CA TRP A 181 16.13 4.71 -3.27
C TRP A 181 17.33 5.23 -4.07
N GLY A 182 17.40 4.87 -5.36
CA GLY A 182 18.43 5.32 -6.30
C GLY A 182 18.19 6.74 -6.78
N ASP A 183 17.18 6.92 -7.64
CA ASP A 183 16.91 8.18 -8.33
C ASP A 183 15.39 8.54 -8.27
N PRO A 184 15.01 9.70 -7.69
CA PRO A 184 15.84 10.56 -6.85
C PRO A 184 16.24 9.87 -5.54
N ALA A 185 17.51 10.05 -5.16
CA ALA A 185 18.07 9.40 -3.98
C ALA A 185 17.30 9.77 -2.69
N PHE A 186 16.93 8.76 -1.91
CA PHE A 186 16.35 8.92 -0.58
C PHE A 186 16.72 7.70 0.27
N SER A 187 17.48 7.93 1.34
CA SER A 187 18.15 6.87 2.09
C SER A 187 17.82 6.89 3.57
N THR A 188 18.26 5.85 4.28
CA THR A 188 18.20 5.76 5.75
C THR A 188 18.83 6.98 6.44
N GLY A 189 19.89 7.56 5.85
CA GLY A 189 20.53 8.78 6.34
C GLY A 189 19.65 10.03 6.30
N ASN A 190 18.53 10.01 5.56
CA ASN A 190 17.62 11.14 5.42
C ASN A 190 16.41 11.06 6.36
N LEU A 191 16.16 9.92 7.01
CA LEU A 191 14.94 9.69 7.80
C LEU A 191 14.82 10.64 9.01
N GLY A 192 15.95 11.09 9.57
CA GLY A 192 15.98 12.10 10.63
C GLY A 192 15.45 13.48 10.20
N SER A 193 15.27 13.72 8.89
CA SER A 193 14.67 14.96 8.36
C SER A 193 13.15 14.88 8.22
N LEU A 194 12.54 13.72 8.50
CA LEU A 194 11.10 13.54 8.41
C LEU A 194 10.41 14.11 9.65
N THR A 195 9.37 14.92 9.42
CA THR A 195 8.57 15.60 10.44
C THR A 195 7.06 15.36 10.24
N ASN A 196 6.72 14.32 9.49
CA ASN A 196 5.35 14.01 9.05
C ASN A 196 4.56 13.11 10.03
N ALA A 197 4.84 13.17 11.34
CA ALA A 197 4.20 12.30 12.35
C ALA A 197 2.66 12.24 12.27
N SER A 198 2.02 13.35 11.92
CA SER A 198 0.55 13.46 11.82
C SER A 198 -0.01 13.06 10.46
N ASN A 199 0.86 12.85 9.45
CA ASN A 199 0.52 12.67 8.04
C ASN A 199 1.39 11.55 7.46
N LEU A 200 1.20 10.32 7.96
CA LEU A 200 2.00 9.17 7.56
C LEU A 200 1.50 8.58 6.22
N PRO A 201 2.32 8.58 5.16
CA PRO A 201 1.97 7.94 3.89
C PRO A 201 1.95 6.43 4.01
N VAL A 202 1.19 5.80 3.12
CA VAL A 202 1.54 4.49 2.58
C VAL A 202 2.60 4.68 1.49
N ILE A 203 3.61 3.83 1.46
CA ILE A 203 4.67 3.88 0.45
C ILE A 203 4.61 2.65 -0.45
N PHE A 204 4.58 2.85 -1.75
CA PHE A 204 4.88 1.79 -2.73
C PHE A 204 6.33 1.96 -3.17
N SER A 205 7.22 1.17 -2.58
CA SER A 205 8.67 1.20 -2.88
C SER A 205 8.98 0.16 -3.94
N VAL A 206 8.66 0.47 -5.20
CA VAL A 206 8.86 -0.40 -6.37
C VAL A 206 10.29 -0.27 -6.90
N ASN A 207 11.22 -0.85 -6.15
CA ASN A 207 12.65 -0.81 -6.38
C ASN A 207 13.35 -1.99 -5.71
N CYS A 208 14.57 -2.28 -6.15
CA CYS A 208 15.34 -3.43 -5.68
C CYS A 208 15.74 -3.36 -4.20
N ALA A 209 15.61 -4.47 -3.48
CA ALA A 209 16.14 -4.81 -2.17
C ALA A 209 15.90 -3.80 -1.02
N SER A 210 15.00 -2.83 -1.18
CA SER A 210 14.77 -1.79 -0.17
C SER A 210 14.17 -2.34 1.13
N GLY A 211 13.54 -3.51 1.07
CA GLY A 211 12.99 -4.24 2.21
C GLY A 211 13.77 -5.49 2.60
N GLN A 212 15.07 -5.60 2.29
CA GLN A 212 15.86 -6.77 2.63
C GLN A 212 16.03 -6.99 4.16
N PHE A 213 15.01 -7.56 4.80
CA PHE A 213 14.91 -7.72 6.26
C PHE A 213 15.80 -8.80 6.86
N ASP A 214 16.45 -9.63 6.03
CA ASP A 214 17.32 -10.71 6.46
C ASP A 214 18.82 -10.39 6.32
N ALA A 215 19.16 -9.12 6.07
CA ALA A 215 20.52 -8.63 5.90
C ALA A 215 21.26 -8.37 7.24
N ASP A 216 21.15 -9.27 8.22
CA ASP A 216 21.76 -9.15 9.56
C ASP A 216 23.28 -8.82 9.49
N PRO A 217 23.78 -7.79 10.21
CA PRO A 217 23.09 -6.93 11.21
C PRO A 217 22.54 -5.62 10.65
N THR A 218 22.39 -5.50 9.34
CA THR A 218 21.96 -4.27 8.67
C THR A 218 20.43 -4.24 8.53
N GLU A 219 19.79 -3.28 9.20
CA GLU A 219 18.37 -2.99 9.00
C GLU A 219 18.14 -2.36 7.61
N SER A 220 17.14 -2.84 6.88
CA SER A 220 16.77 -2.31 5.57
C SER A 220 16.11 -0.93 5.66
N PHE A 221 16.08 -0.22 4.53
CA PHE A 221 15.42 1.07 4.40
C PHE A 221 13.95 1.01 4.80
N VAL A 222 13.21 0.01 4.31
CA VAL A 222 11.79 -0.12 4.61
C VAL A 222 11.54 -0.39 6.10
N GLU A 223 12.38 -1.21 6.74
CA GLU A 223 12.31 -1.43 8.19
C GLU A 223 12.52 -0.11 8.95
N GLN A 224 13.55 0.65 8.60
CA GLN A 224 13.86 1.91 9.28
C GLN A 224 12.78 2.98 9.05
N VAL A 225 12.22 3.09 7.83
CA VAL A 225 11.11 4.00 7.53
C VAL A 225 9.86 3.67 8.35
N LEU A 226 9.54 2.39 8.49
CA LEU A 226 8.39 1.94 9.29
C LEU A 226 8.61 2.22 10.78
N ARG A 227 9.84 1.95 11.28
CA ARG A 227 10.25 2.15 12.68
C ARG A 227 10.54 3.62 13.04
N GLN A 228 10.63 4.54 12.08
CA GLN A 228 10.99 5.94 12.31
C GLN A 228 10.03 6.63 13.29
N ALA A 229 10.49 6.95 14.50
CA ALA A 229 9.69 7.73 15.45
C ALA A 229 9.49 9.16 14.94
N GLY A 230 8.28 9.71 15.11
CA GLY A 230 7.96 11.09 14.72
C GLY A 230 7.84 11.36 13.21
N GLY A 231 7.80 10.31 12.38
CA GLY A 231 7.64 10.44 10.93
C GLY A 231 7.68 9.10 10.21
N GLY A 232 8.12 9.09 8.96
CA GLY A 232 8.25 7.86 8.16
C GLY A 232 6.94 7.47 7.48
N ALA A 233 6.64 6.17 7.44
CA ALA A 233 5.43 5.62 6.82
C ALA A 233 4.56 4.88 7.84
N VAL A 234 3.29 4.66 7.49
CA VAL A 234 2.38 3.79 8.25
C VAL A 234 2.38 2.34 7.73
N GLY A 235 2.68 2.16 6.44
CA GLY A 235 2.83 0.86 5.81
C GLY A 235 3.55 0.99 4.47
N VAL A 236 4.21 -0.09 4.05
CA VAL A 236 5.04 -0.09 2.83
C VAL A 236 4.83 -1.39 2.06
N LEU A 237 4.67 -1.30 0.74
CA LEU A 237 4.89 -2.43 -0.15
C LEU A 237 6.32 -2.33 -0.71
N GLY A 238 7.13 -3.37 -0.53
CA GLY A 238 8.51 -3.39 -1.00
C GLY A 238 9.02 -4.80 -1.23
N ASP A 239 10.17 -4.90 -1.88
CA ASP A 239 10.81 -6.19 -2.18
C ASP A 239 12.07 -6.45 -1.34
N THR A 240 12.40 -7.74 -1.19
CA THR A 240 13.54 -8.20 -0.37
C THR A 240 14.85 -8.35 -1.15
N ARG A 241 14.83 -8.26 -2.49
CA ARG A 241 15.98 -8.57 -3.38
C ARG A 241 15.96 -7.74 -4.66
N ASN A 242 17.01 -7.90 -5.46
CA ASN A 242 17.03 -7.38 -6.82
C ASN A 242 15.83 -7.89 -7.64
N SER A 243 15.02 -6.97 -8.15
CA SER A 243 13.75 -7.23 -8.81
C SER A 243 13.74 -6.83 -10.29
N PRO A 244 13.20 -7.66 -11.18
CA PRO A 244 13.16 -7.38 -12.61
C PRO A 244 12.17 -6.25 -12.98
N THR A 245 12.63 -5.33 -13.83
CA THR A 245 11.88 -4.10 -14.15
C THR A 245 10.50 -4.32 -14.75
N ILE A 246 10.38 -5.32 -15.62
CA ILE A 246 9.15 -5.58 -16.38
C ILE A 246 8.03 -6.07 -15.45
N GLN A 247 8.38 -6.92 -14.48
CA GLN A 247 7.45 -7.44 -13.48
C GLN A 247 7.06 -6.39 -12.45
N ASN A 248 8.04 -5.62 -11.95
CA ASN A 248 7.79 -4.42 -11.15
C ASN A 248 6.81 -3.43 -11.81
N ASN A 249 6.91 -3.23 -13.12
CA ASN A 249 5.98 -2.37 -13.84
C ASN A 249 4.56 -2.95 -13.83
N ALA A 250 4.41 -4.26 -14.04
CA ALA A 250 3.11 -4.92 -13.92
C ALA A 250 2.55 -4.84 -12.49
N LEU A 251 3.38 -5.11 -11.46
CA LEU A 251 2.99 -4.94 -10.06
C LEU A 251 2.51 -3.52 -9.78
N THR A 252 3.24 -2.49 -10.23
CA THR A 252 2.84 -1.09 -10.08
C THR A 252 1.47 -0.83 -10.70
N ARG A 253 1.25 -1.26 -11.96
CA ARG A 253 -0.06 -1.12 -12.62
C ARG A 253 -1.17 -1.85 -11.84
N GLY A 254 -0.89 -3.06 -11.37
CA GLY A 254 -1.84 -3.84 -10.58
C GLY A 254 -2.15 -3.22 -9.21
N PHE A 255 -1.17 -2.63 -8.51
CA PHE A 255 -1.41 -1.92 -7.25
C PHE A 255 -2.35 -0.74 -7.45
N PHE A 256 -2.15 0.02 -8.53
CA PHE A 256 -3.01 1.16 -8.85
C PHE A 256 -4.40 0.71 -9.31
N ASP A 257 -4.51 -0.35 -10.10
CA ASP A 257 -5.81 -0.90 -10.50
C ASP A 257 -6.59 -1.50 -9.31
N ALA A 258 -5.90 -2.09 -8.34
CA ALA A 258 -6.53 -2.55 -7.10
C ALA A 258 -7.20 -1.39 -6.36
N VAL A 259 -6.47 -0.29 -6.15
CA VAL A 259 -6.95 0.87 -5.39
C VAL A 259 -7.94 1.71 -6.21
N TRP A 260 -7.69 1.87 -7.50
CA TRP A 260 -8.46 2.64 -8.47
C TRP A 260 -8.89 1.73 -9.63
N PRO A 261 -9.99 0.98 -9.48
CA PRO A 261 -10.48 0.05 -10.50
C PRO A 261 -10.70 0.74 -11.85
N ASP A 262 -10.48 0.00 -12.93
CA ASP A 262 -10.50 0.44 -14.33
C ASP A 262 -9.24 1.19 -14.79
N THR A 263 -8.20 1.29 -13.94
CA THR A 263 -6.85 1.69 -14.39
C THR A 263 -6.34 0.74 -15.48
N LEU A 264 -6.72 -0.54 -15.38
CA LEU A 264 -6.49 -1.59 -16.37
C LEU A 264 -7.84 -2.08 -16.90
N PRO A 265 -8.44 -1.43 -17.92
CA PRO A 265 -9.81 -1.73 -18.36
C PRO A 265 -10.06 -3.16 -18.84
N SER A 266 -9.00 -3.90 -19.19
CA SER A 266 -9.05 -5.28 -19.66
C SER A 266 -8.73 -6.31 -18.57
N TYR A 267 -8.55 -5.88 -17.32
CA TYR A 267 -8.24 -6.74 -16.18
C TYR A 267 -9.12 -6.36 -14.98
N GLY A 268 -9.43 -7.34 -14.13
CA GLY A 268 -10.27 -7.09 -12.96
C GLY A 268 -11.75 -6.87 -13.27
N GLY A 269 -12.39 -5.95 -12.53
CA GLY A 269 -13.84 -5.68 -12.58
C GLY A 269 -14.53 -5.60 -11.22
N GLY A 270 -13.78 -5.34 -10.15
CA GLY A 270 -14.27 -5.23 -8.77
C GLY A 270 -14.30 -3.79 -8.25
N GLY A 271 -14.80 -3.61 -7.02
CA GLY A 271 -14.67 -2.35 -6.29
C GLY A 271 -13.23 -2.10 -5.81
N SER A 272 -12.98 -0.89 -5.32
CA SER A 272 -11.67 -0.49 -4.78
C SER A 272 -11.21 -1.41 -3.65
N ILE A 273 -9.99 -1.92 -3.77
CA ILE A 273 -9.26 -2.72 -2.78
C ILE A 273 -8.25 -1.81 -2.09
N ARG A 274 -8.37 -1.67 -0.77
CA ARG A 274 -7.57 -0.70 0.00
C ARG A 274 -6.71 -1.31 1.09
N ARG A 275 -6.90 -2.58 1.42
CA ARG A 275 -6.03 -3.28 2.38
C ARG A 275 -4.69 -3.56 1.76
N LEU A 276 -3.60 -3.23 2.45
CA LEU A 276 -2.25 -3.31 1.86
C LEU A 276 -1.91 -4.71 1.36
N GLY A 277 -2.22 -5.75 2.14
CA GLY A 277 -1.95 -7.12 1.72
C GLY A 277 -2.79 -7.56 0.53
N ASP A 278 -4.05 -7.11 0.44
CA ASP A 278 -4.92 -7.42 -0.69
C ASP A 278 -4.49 -6.67 -1.96
N ILE A 279 -4.01 -5.42 -1.84
CA ILE A 279 -3.40 -4.66 -2.95
C ILE A 279 -2.19 -5.42 -3.50
N LEU A 280 -1.32 -5.91 -2.62
CA LEU A 280 -0.16 -6.69 -3.04
C LEU A 280 -0.57 -7.98 -3.77
N ASN A 281 -1.52 -8.73 -3.21
CA ASN A 281 -2.01 -9.97 -3.80
C ASN A 281 -2.68 -9.73 -5.16
N TYR A 282 -3.45 -8.64 -5.30
CA TYR A 282 -4.04 -8.24 -6.58
C TYR A 282 -2.96 -7.92 -7.62
N GLY A 283 -1.95 -7.14 -7.26
CA GLY A 283 -0.82 -6.85 -8.15
C GLY A 283 -0.08 -8.11 -8.60
N LYS A 284 0.15 -9.05 -7.67
CA LYS A 284 0.74 -10.36 -7.95
C LYS A 284 -0.12 -11.16 -8.95
N ALA A 285 -1.43 -11.21 -8.75
CA ALA A 285 -2.35 -11.89 -9.66
C ALA A 285 -2.35 -11.24 -11.07
N TYR A 286 -2.30 -9.91 -11.16
CA TYR A 286 -2.21 -9.22 -12.44
C TYR A 286 -0.89 -9.54 -13.15
N MET A 287 0.24 -9.47 -12.46
CA MET A 287 1.54 -9.86 -13.01
C MET A 287 1.54 -11.30 -13.55
N VAL A 288 0.94 -12.24 -12.83
CA VAL A 288 0.78 -13.64 -13.28
C VAL A 288 -0.07 -13.72 -14.55
N SER A 289 -1.14 -12.93 -14.64
CA SER A 289 -2.00 -12.91 -15.84
C SER A 289 -1.29 -12.41 -17.09
N GLU A 290 -0.34 -11.48 -16.94
CA GLU A 290 0.40 -10.88 -18.05
C GLU A 290 1.52 -11.79 -18.58
N TYR A 291 2.22 -12.48 -17.67
CA TYR A 291 3.47 -13.17 -18.01
C TYR A 291 3.45 -14.68 -17.81
N GLY A 292 2.38 -15.21 -17.19
CA GLY A 292 2.21 -16.61 -16.88
C GLY A 292 3.03 -17.07 -15.65
N ILE A 293 2.45 -18.02 -14.91
CA ILE A 293 3.02 -18.55 -13.67
C ILE A 293 4.33 -19.34 -13.85
N SER A 294 4.59 -19.85 -15.06
CA SER A 294 5.81 -20.59 -15.38
C SER A 294 7.04 -19.71 -15.58
N ASN A 295 6.87 -18.37 -15.63
CA ASN A 295 7.96 -17.44 -15.83
C ASN A 295 8.81 -17.30 -14.55
N GLU A 296 10.11 -17.59 -14.64
CA GLU A 296 11.01 -17.57 -13.47
C GLU A 296 11.11 -16.18 -12.80
N LYS A 297 10.96 -15.09 -13.57
CA LYS A 297 10.91 -13.73 -13.01
C LYS A 297 9.62 -13.48 -12.25
N VAL A 298 8.50 -14.05 -12.71
CA VAL A 298 7.22 -14.00 -11.97
C VAL A 298 7.36 -14.76 -10.67
N LYS A 299 7.89 -15.99 -10.68
CA LYS A 299 8.11 -16.79 -9.46
C LYS A 299 8.99 -16.06 -8.44
N LEU A 300 10.05 -15.41 -8.90
CA LEU A 300 10.91 -14.58 -8.05
C LEU A 300 10.09 -13.45 -7.41
N GLU A 301 9.37 -12.66 -8.21
CA GLU A 301 8.59 -11.51 -7.75
C GLU A 301 7.44 -11.91 -6.80
N MET A 302 6.82 -13.07 -7.02
CA MET A 302 5.86 -13.64 -6.08
C MET A 302 6.48 -13.85 -4.69
N ALA A 303 7.74 -14.30 -4.63
CA ALA A 303 8.44 -14.60 -3.38
C ALA A 303 9.03 -13.35 -2.69
N ILE A 304 9.55 -12.38 -3.43
CA ILE A 304 10.33 -11.29 -2.81
C ILE A 304 9.49 -10.10 -2.35
N TRP A 305 8.24 -9.99 -2.78
CA TRP A 305 7.37 -8.89 -2.38
C TRP A 305 6.63 -9.13 -1.07
N THR A 306 6.75 -8.17 -0.16
CA THR A 306 6.21 -8.21 1.20
C THR A 306 5.44 -6.93 1.53
N THR A 307 4.36 -7.08 2.29
CA THR A 307 3.70 -5.96 2.97
C THR A 307 4.40 -5.71 4.30
N TYR A 308 5.03 -4.55 4.48
CA TYR A 308 5.63 -4.14 5.75
C TYR A 308 4.63 -3.30 6.52
N GLY A 309 4.27 -3.76 7.72
CA GLY A 309 3.18 -3.23 8.52
C GLY A 309 2.00 -4.22 8.61
N ASP A 310 0.81 -3.68 8.88
CA ASP A 310 -0.42 -4.46 9.00
C ASP A 310 -1.03 -4.73 7.61
N PRO A 311 -1.16 -6.00 7.18
CA PRO A 311 -1.72 -6.34 5.87
C PRO A 311 -3.23 -6.04 5.79
N THR A 312 -3.90 -5.90 6.92
CA THR A 312 -5.35 -5.64 7.01
C THR A 312 -5.69 -4.15 7.07
N MET A 313 -4.70 -3.28 7.31
CA MET A 313 -4.88 -1.84 7.34
C MET A 313 -5.31 -1.33 5.96
N GLU A 314 -6.43 -0.61 5.93
CA GLU A 314 -6.92 0.07 4.73
C GLU A 314 -6.21 1.41 4.56
N MET A 315 -5.63 1.63 3.38
CA MET A 315 -5.17 2.97 3.03
C MET A 315 -6.36 3.89 2.73
N TRP A 316 -6.31 5.11 3.22
CA TRP A 316 -7.31 6.13 2.92
C TRP A 316 -7.07 6.69 1.51
N THR A 317 -8.10 6.68 0.67
CA THR A 317 -8.06 7.27 -0.68
C THR A 317 -8.90 8.55 -0.79
N ASN A 318 -9.67 8.87 0.23
CA ASN A 318 -10.42 10.12 0.39
C ASN A 318 -10.39 10.55 1.85
N ASP A 319 -10.87 11.77 2.09
CA ASP A 319 -11.03 12.31 3.44
C ASP A 319 -11.89 11.35 4.28
N PRO A 320 -11.35 10.75 5.35
CA PRO A 320 -12.14 9.90 6.21
C PRO A 320 -13.17 10.78 6.91
N TYR A 321 -14.36 10.24 7.10
CA TYR A 321 -15.40 10.90 7.86
C TYR A 321 -15.70 10.14 9.15
N ARG A 322 -16.22 10.86 10.15
CA ARG A 322 -16.76 10.24 11.36
C ARG A 322 -18.25 10.05 11.20
N ILE A 323 -18.73 8.87 11.59
CA ILE A 323 -20.16 8.61 11.71
C ILE A 323 -20.70 9.56 12.79
N ARG A 324 -21.62 10.46 12.42
CA ARG A 324 -22.16 11.47 13.35
C ARG A 324 -23.06 10.84 14.40
N SER A 325 -23.19 11.48 15.56
CA SER A 325 -23.99 11.01 16.70
C SER A 325 -25.44 10.69 16.36
N LEU A 326 -26.09 11.46 15.47
CA LEU A 326 -27.46 11.21 14.99
C LEU A 326 -27.61 9.86 14.25
N PHE A 327 -26.51 9.31 13.74
CA PHE A 327 -26.44 8.00 13.11
C PHE A 327 -25.70 6.97 13.98
N ALA A 328 -25.11 7.38 15.11
CA ALA A 328 -24.37 6.51 16.02
C ALA A 328 -25.28 5.80 17.05
N THR A 329 -26.59 5.77 16.81
CA THR A 329 -27.55 5.04 17.62
C THR A 329 -27.99 3.78 16.89
N ALA A 330 -27.47 2.64 17.32
CA ALA A 330 -28.03 1.34 17.01
C ALA A 330 -29.20 1.04 17.95
N VAL A 331 -30.19 0.27 17.50
CA VAL A 331 -31.27 -0.25 18.37
C VAL A 331 -31.25 -1.77 18.32
N VAL A 332 -31.03 -2.44 19.46
CA VAL A 332 -31.14 -3.91 19.52
C VAL A 332 -32.64 -4.27 19.48
N LYS A 333 -33.10 -4.84 18.37
CA LYS A 333 -34.49 -5.26 18.15
C LYS A 333 -34.79 -6.61 18.79
N GLN A 334 -33.80 -7.50 18.77
CA GLN A 334 -33.94 -8.85 19.29
C GLN A 334 -32.62 -9.33 19.91
N LYS A 335 -32.74 -10.02 21.06
CA LYS A 335 -31.63 -10.66 21.77
C LYS A 335 -31.90 -12.16 21.90
N LEU A 336 -31.20 -12.98 21.13
CA LEU A 336 -31.14 -14.42 21.32
C LEU A 336 -29.78 -14.81 21.93
N PRO A 337 -29.65 -16.00 22.54
CA PRO A 337 -28.39 -16.44 23.15
C PRO A 337 -27.18 -16.45 22.21
N ASN A 338 -27.41 -16.64 20.92
CA ASN A 338 -26.37 -16.77 19.89
C ASN A 338 -26.56 -15.80 18.70
N GLN A 339 -27.58 -14.94 18.72
CA GLN A 339 -27.87 -14.03 17.61
C GLN A 339 -28.58 -12.77 18.08
N TRP A 340 -28.12 -11.61 17.63
CA TRP A 340 -28.78 -10.33 17.87
C TRP A 340 -29.20 -9.67 16.55
N ILE A 341 -30.38 -9.07 16.53
CA ILE A 341 -30.82 -8.22 15.41
C ILE A 341 -30.68 -6.77 15.85
N VAL A 342 -29.85 -6.02 15.13
CA VAL A 342 -29.53 -4.62 15.42
C VAL A 342 -30.02 -3.76 14.27
N SER A 343 -30.96 -2.85 14.55
CA SER A 343 -31.37 -1.84 13.57
C SER A 343 -30.37 -0.69 13.54
N TYR A 344 -29.98 -0.31 12.33
CA TYR A 344 -29.00 0.76 12.07
C TYR A 344 -29.34 1.46 10.74
N ALA A 345 -29.24 2.79 10.71
CA ALA A 345 -29.80 3.58 9.62
C ALA A 345 -28.99 3.53 8.32
N GLN A 346 -27.70 3.18 8.38
CA GLN A 346 -26.82 3.16 7.23
C GLN A 346 -26.63 1.72 6.75
N ASP A 347 -27.24 1.39 5.61
CA ASP A 347 -26.96 0.14 4.90
C ASP A 347 -25.48 0.03 4.52
N ASP A 348 -25.00 -1.21 4.38
CA ASP A 348 -23.62 -1.59 4.08
C ASP A 348 -22.57 -1.26 5.16
N ALA A 349 -22.96 -0.58 6.24
CA ALA A 349 -22.14 -0.52 7.44
C ALA A 349 -21.99 -1.93 8.06
N VAL A 350 -20.83 -2.21 8.64
CA VAL A 350 -20.61 -3.41 9.44
C VAL A 350 -20.79 -3.05 10.90
N ILE A 351 -21.71 -3.74 11.57
CA ILE A 351 -21.85 -3.68 13.02
C ILE A 351 -21.02 -4.79 13.64
N THR A 352 -20.12 -4.43 14.56
CA THR A 352 -19.34 -5.39 15.34
C THR A 352 -19.79 -5.33 16.79
N ALA A 353 -20.11 -6.47 17.38
CA ALA A 353 -20.37 -6.63 18.80
C ALA A 353 -19.07 -7.02 19.50
N LEU A 354 -18.76 -6.35 20.61
CA LEU A 354 -17.53 -6.54 21.38
C LEU A 354 -17.82 -6.80 22.86
N GLN A 355 -16.98 -7.60 23.51
CA GLN A 355 -16.87 -7.70 24.97
C GLN A 355 -15.41 -7.53 25.36
N ASP A 356 -15.13 -6.59 26.28
CA ASP A 356 -13.76 -6.26 26.72
C ASP A 356 -12.79 -5.98 25.56
N GLY A 357 -13.29 -5.28 24.54
CA GLY A 357 -12.55 -4.96 23.32
C GLY A 357 -12.38 -6.12 22.32
N LEU A 358 -12.87 -7.33 22.62
CA LEU A 358 -12.79 -8.48 21.73
C LEU A 358 -14.07 -8.64 20.90
N PRO A 359 -13.98 -8.84 19.57
CA PRO A 359 -15.15 -9.06 18.74
C PRO A 359 -15.77 -10.42 19.04
N ILE A 360 -17.08 -10.44 19.32
CA ILE A 360 -17.87 -11.65 19.59
C ILE A 360 -18.86 -11.97 18.46
N GLY A 361 -19.08 -11.04 17.53
CA GLY A 361 -19.90 -11.23 16.34
C GLY A 361 -19.90 -9.98 15.47
N ARG A 362 -20.19 -10.12 14.18
CA ARG A 362 -20.33 -8.99 13.26
C ARG A 362 -21.33 -9.29 12.15
N ALA A 363 -21.97 -8.27 11.62
CA ALA A 363 -22.81 -8.40 10.43
C ALA A 363 -22.91 -7.09 9.66
N THR A 364 -23.14 -7.21 8.36
CA THR A 364 -23.41 -6.08 7.47
C THR A 364 -24.88 -5.70 7.56
N VAL A 365 -25.16 -4.39 7.63
CA VAL A 365 -26.51 -3.84 7.64
C VAL A 365 -27.13 -3.99 6.24
N LYS A 366 -28.31 -4.59 6.17
CA LYS A 366 -29.12 -4.74 4.97
C LYS A 366 -30.57 -4.40 5.27
N ASN A 367 -31.16 -3.48 4.49
CA ASN A 367 -32.52 -2.99 4.70
C ASN A 367 -32.72 -2.43 6.13
N GLY A 368 -31.71 -1.74 6.66
CA GLY A 368 -31.74 -1.10 7.98
C GLY A 368 -31.48 -2.03 9.17
N GLU A 369 -31.08 -3.29 8.96
CA GLU A 369 -30.81 -4.26 10.03
C GLU A 369 -29.52 -5.06 9.80
N ALA A 370 -28.77 -5.30 10.88
CA ALA A 370 -27.65 -6.24 10.94
C ALA A 370 -28.05 -7.44 11.81
N VAL A 371 -28.00 -8.63 11.22
CA VAL A 371 -28.24 -9.91 11.92
C VAL A 371 -26.90 -10.48 12.37
N ILE A 372 -26.55 -10.22 13.63
CA ILE A 372 -25.24 -10.57 14.20
C ILE A 372 -25.32 -11.95 14.82
N ASP A 373 -24.70 -12.92 14.17
CA ASP A 373 -24.43 -14.22 14.77
C ASP A 373 -23.18 -14.15 15.66
N PHE A 374 -23.28 -14.66 16.88
CA PHE A 374 -22.15 -14.71 17.80
C PHE A 374 -21.28 -15.93 17.55
N LEU A 375 -19.96 -15.69 17.48
CA LEU A 375 -18.95 -16.74 17.34
C LEU A 375 -18.90 -17.65 18.57
N ASN A 376 -19.10 -17.06 19.75
CA ASN A 376 -19.22 -17.74 21.04
C ASN A 376 -20.37 -17.14 21.84
N ALA A 377 -20.96 -17.90 22.75
CA ALA A 377 -21.95 -17.37 23.67
C ALA A 377 -21.37 -16.19 24.46
N PRO A 378 -22.01 -15.00 24.43
CA PRO A 378 -21.52 -13.84 25.17
C PRO A 378 -21.49 -14.11 26.68
N VAL A 379 -20.48 -13.54 27.35
CA VAL A 379 -20.33 -13.65 28.81
C VAL A 379 -21.42 -12.81 29.48
N ALA A 380 -22.24 -13.42 30.34
CA ALA A 380 -23.47 -12.81 30.86
C ALA A 380 -23.24 -11.47 31.59
N ASP A 381 -22.16 -11.36 32.36
CA ASP A 381 -21.87 -10.19 33.21
C ASP A 381 -20.98 -9.14 32.54
N LEU A 382 -20.53 -9.38 31.30
CA LEU A 382 -19.76 -8.41 30.54
C LEU A 382 -20.67 -7.61 29.60
N PRO A 383 -20.55 -6.27 29.58
CA PRO A 383 -21.32 -5.46 28.66
C PRO A 383 -20.91 -5.78 27.22
N ILE A 384 -21.89 -5.81 26.34
CA ILE A 384 -21.70 -5.88 24.90
C ILE A 384 -21.70 -4.46 24.36
N GLU A 385 -20.59 -4.06 23.78
CA GLU A 385 -20.43 -2.81 23.06
C GLU A 385 -20.69 -3.05 21.57
N LEU A 386 -21.29 -2.07 20.90
CA LEU A 386 -21.47 -2.12 19.45
C LEU A 386 -20.59 -1.05 18.82
N SER A 387 -19.95 -1.37 17.71
CA SER A 387 -19.28 -0.39 16.85
C SER A 387 -19.80 -0.52 15.42
N ALA A 388 -19.80 0.59 14.68
CA ALA A 388 -20.04 0.59 13.24
C ALA A 388 -18.76 0.97 12.51
N SER A 389 -18.47 0.27 11.41
CA SER A 389 -17.52 0.69 10.38
C SER A 389 -18.18 0.72 9.02
N ALA A 390 -17.69 1.58 8.13
CA ALA A 390 -18.17 1.69 6.75
C ALA A 390 -16.99 2.12 5.86
N PRO A 391 -17.07 1.92 4.53
CA PRO A 391 -16.06 2.44 3.61
C PRO A 391 -15.80 3.93 3.85
N ASP A 392 -14.53 4.33 3.88
CA ASP A 392 -14.06 5.70 4.14
C ASP A 392 -14.53 6.33 5.48
N ALA A 393 -15.03 5.51 6.41
CA ALA A 393 -15.46 5.95 7.72
C ALA A 393 -14.56 5.43 8.84
N VAL A 394 -14.24 6.30 9.79
CA VAL A 394 -13.59 5.88 11.03
C VAL A 394 -14.56 5.02 11.84
N ALA A 395 -14.12 3.82 12.23
CA ALA A 395 -14.92 2.94 13.07
C ALA A 395 -15.35 3.67 14.36
N THR A 396 -16.65 3.66 14.63
CA THR A 396 -17.28 4.50 15.66
C THR A 396 -18.05 3.63 16.65
N PRO A 397 -17.78 3.75 17.96
CA PRO A 397 -18.63 3.14 18.99
C PRO A 397 -20.07 3.68 18.89
N LEU A 398 -21.03 2.78 18.99
CA LEU A 398 -22.45 3.09 18.95
C LEU A 398 -22.97 3.25 20.37
N PHE A 399 -23.62 4.37 20.64
CA PHE A 399 -24.11 4.70 21.98
C PHE A 399 -25.59 4.31 22.10
N GLN A 400 -25.90 3.45 23.09
CA GLN A 400 -27.29 3.15 23.49
C GLN A 400 -27.71 3.80 24.81
N GLY A 401 -26.92 4.72 25.36
CA GLY A 401 -27.25 5.42 26.61
C GLY A 401 -27.17 4.56 27.90
N ALA A 402 -27.08 3.23 27.78
CA ALA A 402 -26.86 2.28 28.87
C ALA A 402 -25.96 1.11 28.41
N LYS A 403 -25.29 0.44 29.36
CA LYS A 403 -24.56 -0.81 29.09
C LYS A 403 -25.55 -1.90 28.66
N ILE A 404 -25.25 -2.59 27.56
CA ILE A 404 -26.12 -3.63 27.00
C ILE A 404 -25.62 -4.98 27.50
N TYR A 405 -26.49 -5.78 28.11
CA TYR A 405 -26.17 -7.13 28.57
C TYR A 405 -27.02 -8.18 27.86
N MET A 406 -26.57 -9.44 27.93
CA MET A 406 -27.42 -10.58 27.64
C MET A 406 -28.60 -10.61 28.63
N PRO A 407 -29.79 -11.07 28.20
CA PRO A 407 -30.85 -11.36 29.14
C PRO A 407 -30.37 -12.45 30.11
N VAL A 408 -30.44 -12.20 31.41
CA VAL A 408 -30.22 -13.23 32.42
C VAL A 408 -31.38 -14.22 32.27
N THR A 409 -31.11 -15.44 31.85
CA THR A 409 -32.09 -16.51 31.88
C THR A 409 -32.36 -16.82 33.35
N VAL A 410 -33.41 -16.24 33.92
CA VAL A 410 -33.92 -16.70 35.22
C VAL A 410 -34.51 -18.08 34.94
N GLN A 411 -33.82 -19.12 35.41
CA GLN A 411 -34.33 -20.50 35.39
C GLN A 411 -35.58 -20.63 36.24
#